data_AF-A0A8T5SP69-F1
#
_entry.id   AF-A0A8T5SP69-F1
#
_cell.length_a   1.000
_cell.length_b   1.000
_cell.length_c   1.000
_cell.angle_alpha   90.00
_cell.angle_beta   90.00
_cell.angle_gamma   90.00
#
_symmetry.space_group_name_H-M   'P 1'
#
loop_
_entity.id
_entity.type
_entity.pdbx_description
1 polymer ?
#
loop_
_entity_poly.entity_id
_entity_poly.type
_entity_poly.pdbx_seq_one_letter_code
_entity_poly.pdbx_strand_id
1 'polypeptide(L)'
;MKDSMSNVDIRLILPELRESAEGAFIKNVYQYGDIFVLKLYQPGGGTSQLLIHPGHRIHLTEFARKAPRTPPHFCTVLRKYLRDKRIISVKQHELDRIVIIEVGDEESSYKLVAELFGNGNMLLLDPKDTIFVAMRYKKMRDRDIVPKA
;
A
#
# COMPACT_ATOMS: atom_id res chain seq x y z
N MET A 1 12.65 -3.45 20.60
CA MET A 1 11.65 -2.61 19.91
C MET A 1 10.80 -3.56 19.08
N LYS A 2 9.48 -3.66 19.29
CA LYS A 2 8.64 -4.60 18.51
C LYS A 2 8.72 -4.19 17.04
N ASP A 3 9.33 -5.03 16.21
CA ASP A 3 9.62 -4.73 14.80
C ASP A 3 8.38 -4.83 13.90
N SER A 4 7.26 -5.30 14.45
CA SER A 4 5.99 -5.50 13.75
C SER A 4 4.82 -4.95 14.54
N MET A 5 3.94 -4.21 13.88
CA MET A 5 2.66 -3.74 14.42
C MET A 5 1.73 -4.92 14.69
N SER A 6 1.07 -4.90 15.85
CA SER A 6 -0.09 -5.74 16.11
C SER A 6 -1.33 -5.22 15.36
N ASN A 7 -2.39 -6.02 15.33
CA ASN A 7 -3.68 -5.57 14.81
C ASN A 7 -4.25 -4.36 15.58
N VAL A 8 -4.02 -4.28 16.89
CA VAL A 8 -4.43 -3.15 17.72
C VAL A 8 -3.62 -1.91 17.38
N ASP A 9 -2.30 -2.03 17.17
CA ASP A 9 -1.46 -0.90 16.76
C ASP A 9 -1.93 -0.31 15.43
N ILE A 10 -2.27 -1.18 14.46
CA ILE A 10 -2.84 -0.77 13.17
C ILE A 10 -4.16 -0.02 13.39
N ARG A 11 -5.04 -0.54 14.25
CA ARG A 11 -6.32 0.11 14.55
C ARG A 11 -6.15 1.50 15.14
N LEU A 12 -5.15 1.68 16.01
CA LEU A 12 -4.86 2.95 16.68
C LEU A 12 -4.26 4.00 15.75
N ILE A 13 -3.40 3.61 14.80
CA ILE A 13 -2.78 4.56 13.85
C ILE A 13 -3.71 4.89 12.67
N LEU A 14 -4.72 4.06 12.40
CA LEU A 14 -5.61 4.21 11.24
C LEU A 14 -6.25 5.60 11.11
N PRO A 15 -6.75 6.27 12.19
CA PRO A 15 -7.29 7.62 12.09
C PRO A 15 -6.29 8.64 11.55
N GLU A 16 -5.04 8.60 12.02
CA GLU A 16 -3.95 9.48 11.54
C GLU A 16 -3.65 9.23 10.06
N LEU A 17 -3.60 7.96 9.65
CA LEU A 17 -3.37 7.60 8.25
C LEU A 17 -4.50 8.11 7.36
N ARG A 18 -5.75 8.00 7.81
CA ARG A 18 -6.92 8.47 7.05
C ARG A 18 -6.91 9.97 6.88
N GLU A 19 -6.65 10.70 7.96
CA GLU A 19 -6.59 12.17 7.94
C GLU A 19 -5.57 12.68 6.92
N SER A 20 -4.41 12.02 6.82
CA SER A 20 -3.37 12.43 5.87
C SER A 20 -3.55 11.89 4.44
N ALA A 21 -4.16 10.71 4.28
CA ALA A 21 -4.17 9.99 3.00
C ALA A 21 -5.51 10.03 2.28
N GLU A 22 -6.65 9.97 2.97
CA GLU A 22 -7.96 9.96 2.30
C GLU A 22 -8.23 11.32 1.63
N GLY A 23 -8.58 11.28 0.34
CA GLY A 23 -8.68 12.48 -0.49
C GLY A 23 -7.37 12.91 -1.15
N ALA A 24 -6.23 12.38 -0.72
CA ALA A 24 -4.94 12.73 -1.30
C ALA A 24 -4.73 12.02 -2.65
N PHE A 25 -3.94 12.64 -3.52
CA PHE A 25 -3.52 12.06 -4.80
C PHE A 25 -2.15 11.41 -4.67
N ILE A 26 -1.99 10.20 -5.20
CA ILE A 26 -0.69 9.51 -5.23
C ILE A 26 0.18 10.13 -6.33
N LYS A 27 1.14 10.97 -5.97
CA LYS A 27 2.06 11.60 -6.92
C LYS A 27 3.19 10.71 -7.37
N ASN A 28 3.67 9.84 -6.48
CA ASN A 28 4.65 8.85 -6.86
C ASN A 28 4.65 7.66 -5.90
N VAL A 29 5.21 6.55 -6.37
CA VAL A 29 5.47 5.36 -5.55
C VAL A 29 6.96 5.09 -5.62
N TYR A 30 7.61 4.88 -4.49
CA TYR A 30 9.01 4.46 -4.40
C TYR A 30 9.10 3.09 -3.75
N GLN A 31 10.14 2.34 -4.11
CA GLN A 31 10.45 1.05 -3.50
C GLN A 31 11.94 1.01 -3.13
N TYR A 32 12.23 0.65 -1.89
CA TYR A 32 13.56 0.52 -1.30
C TYR A 32 13.69 -0.87 -0.66
N GLY A 33 14.14 -1.85 -1.45
CA GLY A 33 14.04 -3.25 -1.05
C GLY A 33 12.55 -3.65 -0.92
N ASP A 34 12.14 -4.07 0.26
CA ASP A 34 10.74 -4.42 0.57
C ASP A 34 9.91 -3.22 1.09
N ILE A 35 10.53 -2.05 1.29
CA ILE A 35 9.83 -0.86 1.79
C ILE A 35 9.24 -0.08 0.62
N PHE A 36 7.96 0.27 0.73
CA PHE A 36 7.25 1.13 -0.21
C PHE A 36 6.99 2.50 0.42
N VAL A 37 7.07 3.55 -0.39
CA VAL A 37 6.72 4.90 0.02
C VAL A 37 5.78 5.50 -1.01
N LEU A 38 4.55 5.81 -0.61
CA LEU A 38 3.59 6.54 -1.43
C LEU A 38 3.77 8.04 -1.13
N LYS A 39 4.15 8.82 -2.14
CA LYS A 39 4.15 10.28 -2.04
C LYS A 39 2.74 10.77 -2.33
N LEU A 40 2.13 11.40 -1.34
CA LEU A 40 0.75 11.86 -1.37
C LEU A 40 0.73 13.38 -1.52
N TYR A 41 -0.28 13.89 -2.21
CA TYR A 41 -0.57 15.31 -2.33
C TYR A 41 -2.01 15.57 -1.93
N GLN A 42 -2.20 16.32 -0.86
CA GLN A 42 -3.51 16.78 -0.42
C GLN A 42 -3.76 18.17 -1.00
N PRO A 43 -4.85 18.38 -1.77
CA PRO A 43 -5.24 19.72 -2.21
C PRO A 43 -5.41 20.66 -1.00
N GLY A 44 -4.64 21.74 -0.97
CA GLY A 44 -4.64 22.70 0.16
C GLY A 44 -3.89 22.24 1.43
N GLY A 45 -3.47 20.97 1.51
CA GLY A 45 -2.79 20.38 2.69
C GLY A 45 -1.31 20.01 2.46
N GLY A 46 -0.78 20.21 1.24
CA GLY A 46 0.62 19.96 0.92
C GLY A 46 0.93 18.51 0.59
N THR A 47 2.18 18.08 0.83
CA THR A 47 2.63 16.71 0.52
C THR A 47 3.01 15.94 1.77
N SER A 48 2.54 14.70 1.86
CA SER A 48 2.94 13.74 2.89
C SER A 48 3.52 12.48 2.24
N GLN A 49 4.15 11.62 3.04
CA GLN A 49 4.65 10.33 2.57
C GLN A 49 4.16 9.22 3.49
N LEU A 50 3.51 8.22 2.90
CA LEU A 50 3.04 7.02 3.60
C LEU A 50 4.03 5.88 3.33
N LEU A 51 4.71 5.43 4.37
CA LEU A 51 5.63 4.29 4.31
C LEU A 51 4.90 3.00 4.66
N ILE A 52 5.07 2.00 3.81
CA ILE A 52 4.55 0.64 4.00
C ILE A 52 5.73 -0.33 3.98
N HIS A 53 5.96 -1.00 5.10
CA HIS A 53 6.93 -2.09 5.21
C HIS A 53 6.15 -3.39 5.47
N PRO A 54 5.86 -4.19 4.42
CA PRO A 54 5.12 -5.43 4.55
C PRO A 54 5.75 -6.35 5.60
N GLY A 55 4.92 -7.07 6.35
CA GLY A 55 5.36 -7.92 7.48
C GLY A 55 5.65 -7.14 8.76
N HIS A 56 5.75 -5.80 8.68
CA HIS A 56 6.23 -4.97 9.77
C HIS A 56 5.25 -3.86 10.14
N ARG A 57 5.11 -2.82 9.31
CA ARG A 57 4.46 -1.57 9.74
C ARG A 57 3.98 -0.69 8.58
N ILE A 58 3.08 0.24 8.91
CA ILE A 58 2.62 1.32 8.03
C ILE A 58 2.53 2.62 8.84
N HIS A 59 3.09 3.73 8.35
CA HIS A 59 3.09 5.01 9.07
C HIS A 59 3.45 6.17 8.13
N LEU A 60 3.11 7.40 8.53
CA LEU A 60 3.61 8.61 7.88
C LEU A 60 5.10 8.78 8.14
N THR A 61 5.82 9.37 7.20
CA THR A 61 7.27 9.51 7.30
C THR A 61 7.82 10.75 6.60
N GLU A 62 8.97 11.20 7.05
CA GLU A 62 9.82 12.17 6.34
C GLU A 62 10.94 11.49 5.55
N PHE A 63 10.85 10.16 5.36
CA PHE A 63 11.89 9.35 4.73
C PHE A 63 12.37 9.93 3.40
N ALA A 64 13.59 10.46 3.41
CA ALA A 64 14.28 10.97 2.24
C ALA A 64 15.49 10.09 1.94
N ARG A 65 15.28 9.01 1.18
CA ARG A 65 16.39 8.24 0.59
C ARG A 65 16.41 8.38 -0.93
N LYS A 66 17.59 8.17 -1.53
CA LYS A 66 17.73 8.10 -2.98
C LYS A 66 17.11 6.78 -3.47
N ALA A 67 16.07 6.89 -4.29
CA ALA A 67 15.48 5.73 -4.95
C ALA A 67 16.52 5.01 -5.83
N PRO A 68 16.45 3.68 -5.97
CA PRO A 68 17.30 2.96 -6.90
C PRO A 68 17.11 3.52 -8.32
N ARG A 69 18.19 3.53 -9.12
CA ARG A 69 18.17 4.07 -10.50
C ARG A 69 17.12 3.39 -11.36
N THR A 70 16.95 2.07 -11.20
CA THR A 70 15.93 1.28 -11.90
C THR A 70 14.92 0.77 -10.88
N PRO A 71 13.64 1.18 -10.96
CA PRO A 71 12.61 0.69 -10.06
C PRO A 71 12.29 -0.79 -10.36
N PRO A 72 12.03 -1.62 -9.33
CA PRO A 72 11.57 -2.99 -9.54
C PRO A 72 10.25 -3.05 -10.33
N HIS A 73 9.96 -4.19 -10.96
CA HIS A 73 8.78 -4.38 -11.80
C HIS A 73 7.48 -4.03 -11.06
N PHE A 74 7.30 -4.53 -9.84
CA PHE A 74 6.12 -4.26 -9.02
C PHE A 74 5.92 -2.75 -8.78
N CYS A 75 6.96 -2.01 -8.41
CA CYS A 75 6.90 -0.54 -8.27
C CYS A 75 6.48 0.16 -9.57
N THR A 76 6.92 -0.34 -10.72
CA THR A 76 6.56 0.21 -12.02
C THR A 76 5.08 -0.02 -12.33
N VAL A 77 4.54 -1.20 -12.00
CA VAL A 77 3.12 -1.49 -12.10
C VAL A 77 2.31 -0.57 -11.19
N LEU A 78 2.69 -0.44 -9.91
CA LEU A 78 2.00 0.49 -9.00
C LEU A 78 1.96 1.92 -9.55
N ARG A 79 3.08 2.43 -10.09
CA ARG A 79 3.12 3.76 -10.73
C ARG A 79 2.18 3.86 -11.92
N LYS A 80 2.10 2.83 -12.77
CA LYS A 80 1.24 2.82 -13.96
C LYS A 80 -0.25 2.88 -13.59
N TYR A 81 -0.65 2.21 -12.51
CA TYR A 81 -2.08 2.06 -12.17
C TYR A 81 -2.58 2.97 -11.06
N LEU A 82 -1.69 3.51 -10.20
CA LEU A 82 -2.07 4.28 -9.02
C LEU A 82 -1.67 5.76 -9.10
N ARG A 83 -0.69 6.14 -9.94
CA ARG A 83 -0.24 7.53 -10.00
C ARG A 83 -1.35 8.47 -10.47
N ASP A 84 -1.40 9.64 -9.86
CA ASP A 84 -2.36 10.73 -10.08
C ASP A 84 -3.81 10.36 -9.82
N LYS A 85 -4.05 9.20 -9.20
CA LYS A 85 -5.36 8.80 -8.68
C LYS A 85 -5.51 9.18 -7.22
N ARG A 86 -6.76 9.40 -6.83
CA ARG A 86 -7.17 9.75 -5.47
C ARG A 86 -7.26 8.51 -4.59
N ILE A 87 -6.82 8.62 -3.34
CA ILE A 87 -7.11 7.62 -2.31
C ILE A 87 -8.54 7.86 -1.82
N ILE A 88 -9.38 6.85 -1.98
CA ILE A 88 -10.79 6.86 -1.57
C ILE A 88 -10.89 6.48 -0.10
N SER A 89 -10.24 5.38 0.29
CA SER A 89 -10.31 4.87 1.66
C SER A 89 -9.02 4.19 2.11
N VAL A 90 -8.75 4.25 3.41
CA VAL A 90 -7.71 3.46 4.09
C VAL A 90 -8.38 2.68 5.22
N LYS A 91 -8.37 1.34 5.14
CA LYS A 91 -9.05 0.49 6.12
C LYS A 91 -8.24 -0.71 6.53
N GLN A 92 -8.38 -1.09 7.79
CA GLN A 92 -7.98 -2.42 8.26
C GLN A 92 -9.02 -3.44 7.80
N HIS A 93 -8.56 -4.61 7.35
CA HIS A 93 -9.46 -5.74 7.12
C HIS A 93 -9.81 -6.37 8.46
N GLU A 94 -11.05 -6.18 8.90
CA GLU A 94 -11.55 -6.65 10.20
C GLU A 94 -10.59 -6.27 11.36
N LEU A 95 -10.14 -7.27 12.13
CA LEU A 95 -9.11 -7.12 13.17
C LEU A 95 -7.82 -7.87 12.80
N ASP A 96 -7.57 -8.06 11.51
CA ASP A 96 -6.34 -8.66 11.01
C ASP A 96 -5.23 -7.64 10.78
N ARG A 97 -4.00 -8.12 10.60
CA ARG A 97 -2.84 -7.29 10.25
C ARG A 97 -2.77 -7.02 8.75
N ILE A 98 -3.88 -6.61 8.16
CA ILE A 98 -4.03 -6.30 6.74
C ILE A 98 -4.59 -4.90 6.60
N VAL A 99 -3.92 -4.06 5.82
CA VAL A 99 -4.39 -2.72 5.46
C VAL A 99 -4.71 -2.67 3.98
N ILE A 100 -5.88 -2.12 3.65
CA ILE A 100 -6.38 -1.96 2.30
C ILE A 100 -6.49 -0.46 2.02
N ILE A 101 -5.78 -0.01 0.99
CA ILE A 101 -5.83 1.35 0.47
C ILE A 101 -6.55 1.29 -0.88
N GLU A 102 -7.70 1.95 -0.96
CA GLU A 102 -8.51 2.01 -2.16
C GLU A 102 -8.17 3.27 -2.96
N VAL A 103 -7.89 3.12 -4.25
CA VAL A 103 -7.31 4.17 -5.09
C VAL A 103 -7.98 4.22 -6.46
N GLY A 104 -8.51 5.38 -6.83
CA GLY A 104 -9.20 5.60 -8.11
C GLY A 104 -10.49 6.35 -7.90
N ASP A 105 -11.52 5.91 -8.62
CA ASP A 105 -12.87 6.45 -8.57
C ASP A 105 -13.82 5.40 -7.94
N GLU A 106 -14.95 5.84 -7.38
CA GLU A 106 -15.89 4.93 -6.68
C GLU A 106 -16.43 3.81 -7.57
N GLU A 107 -16.54 4.05 -8.88
CA GLU A 107 -17.00 3.05 -9.85
C GLU A 107 -15.88 2.12 -10.36
N SER A 108 -14.61 2.51 -10.19
CA SER A 108 -13.45 1.79 -10.76
C SER A 108 -12.19 2.07 -9.94
N SER A 109 -12.11 1.42 -8.78
CA SER A 109 -10.99 1.55 -7.85
C SER A 109 -10.06 0.34 -7.91
N TYR A 110 -8.77 0.59 -7.75
CA TYR A 110 -7.79 -0.46 -7.45
C TYR A 110 -7.64 -0.56 -5.93
N LYS A 111 -7.37 -1.76 -5.42
CA LYS A 111 -7.08 -1.95 -3.99
C LYS A 111 -5.63 -2.37 -3.80
N LEU A 112 -4.86 -1.52 -3.12
CA LEU A 112 -3.52 -1.83 -2.68
C LEU A 112 -3.61 -2.46 -1.29
N VAL A 113 -3.30 -3.76 -1.20
CA VAL A 113 -3.39 -4.55 0.02
C VAL A 113 -2.00 -4.78 0.59
N ALA A 114 -1.80 -4.38 1.84
CA ALA A 114 -0.57 -4.56 2.60
C ALA A 114 -0.78 -5.61 3.70
N GLU A 115 -0.07 -6.73 3.59
CA GLU A 115 -0.03 -7.76 4.62
C GLU A 115 1.13 -7.45 5.59
N LEU A 116 0.79 -7.13 6.84
CA LEU A 116 1.72 -6.71 7.90
C LEU A 116 2.03 -7.85 8.89
N PHE A 117 1.99 -9.09 8.41
CA PHE A 117 2.29 -10.30 9.20
C PHE A 117 3.22 -11.25 8.44
N GLY A 118 3.87 -12.16 9.17
CA GLY A 118 4.83 -13.12 8.61
C GLY A 118 5.93 -12.40 7.82
N ASN A 119 6.24 -12.90 6.62
CA ASN A 119 7.19 -12.25 5.72
C ASN A 119 6.60 -11.05 4.94
N GLY A 120 5.31 -10.76 5.15
CA GLY A 120 4.60 -9.68 4.47
C GLY A 120 4.37 -9.89 2.98
N ASN A 121 3.45 -9.10 2.44
CA ASN A 121 3.23 -8.97 1.02
C ASN A 121 2.59 -7.62 0.66
N MET A 122 2.75 -7.21 -0.59
CA MET A 122 1.97 -6.15 -1.21
C MET A 122 1.25 -6.72 -2.41
N LEU A 123 -0.06 -6.51 -2.49
CA LEU A 123 -0.89 -6.95 -3.60
C LEU A 123 -1.58 -5.73 -4.19
N LEU A 124 -1.68 -5.68 -5.51
CA LEU A 124 -2.58 -4.79 -6.20
C LEU A 124 -3.73 -5.63 -6.76
N LEU A 125 -4.95 -5.28 -6.37
CA LEU A 125 -6.16 -5.88 -6.90
C LEU A 125 -6.76 -4.94 -7.96
N ASP A 126 -7.32 -5.52 -9.02
CA ASP A 126 -8.08 -4.79 -10.04
C ASP A 126 -9.49 -4.41 -9.53
N PRO A 127 -10.26 -3.60 -10.28
CA PRO A 127 -11.62 -3.22 -9.88
C PRO A 127 -12.62 -4.38 -9.72
N LYS A 128 -12.24 -5.62 -10.09
CA LYS A 128 -13.05 -6.84 -9.89
C LYS A 128 -12.55 -7.65 -8.69
N ASP A 129 -11.78 -7.03 -7.79
CA ASP A 129 -11.17 -7.66 -6.61
C ASP A 129 -10.28 -8.87 -6.92
N THR A 130 -9.79 -8.97 -8.17
CA THR A 130 -8.86 -10.02 -8.58
C THR A 130 -7.43 -9.56 -8.38
N ILE A 131 -6.54 -10.44 -7.90
CA ILE A 131 -5.11 -10.12 -7.78
C ILE A 131 -4.57 -9.79 -9.17
N PHE A 132 -4.21 -8.52 -9.37
CA PHE A 132 -3.64 -8.02 -10.61
C PHE A 132 -2.13 -8.23 -10.64
N VAL A 133 -1.44 -7.88 -9.55
CA VAL A 133 -0.01 -8.15 -9.36
C VAL A 133 0.32 -8.30 -7.87
N ALA A 134 1.35 -9.07 -7.55
CA ALA A 134 1.85 -9.26 -6.18
C ALA A 134 3.36 -8.98 -6.12
N MET A 135 3.84 -8.47 -4.98
CA MET A 135 5.28 -8.35 -4.74
C MET A 135 5.92 -9.74 -4.61
N ARG A 136 5.24 -10.67 -3.91
CA ARG A 136 5.68 -12.05 -3.73
C ARG A 136 4.55 -12.99 -4.15
N TYR A 137 4.82 -13.85 -5.13
CA TYR A 137 3.91 -14.92 -5.56
C TYR A 137 4.16 -16.16 -4.73
N LYS A 138 3.08 -16.82 -4.29
CA LYS A 138 3.12 -18.04 -3.48
C LYS A 138 1.98 -18.95 -3.93
N LYS A 139 2.28 -20.22 -4.18
CA LYS A 139 1.26 -21.27 -4.18
C LYS A 139 0.99 -21.66 -2.75
N MET A 140 -0.26 -21.62 -2.32
CA MET A 140 -0.65 -22.05 -0.97
C MET A 140 -1.80 -23.04 -1.06
N ARG A 141 -2.04 -23.77 0.03
CA ARG A 141 -3.03 -24.83 0.07
C ARG A 141 -4.46 -24.33 -0.12
N ASP A 142 -4.77 -23.15 0.43
CA ASP A 142 -6.11 -22.58 0.45
C ASP A 142 -6.30 -21.41 -0.54
N ARG A 143 -5.21 -20.78 -0.99
CA ARG A 143 -5.23 -19.67 -1.96
C ARG A 143 -3.93 -19.57 -2.73
N ASP A 144 -4.04 -19.55 -4.05
CA ASP A 144 -2.91 -19.24 -4.92
C ASP A 144 -2.77 -17.72 -5.12
N ILE A 145 -1.56 -17.22 -4.93
CA ILE A 145 -1.13 -15.89 -5.37
C ILE A 145 -0.26 -16.14 -6.61
N VAL A 146 -0.89 -16.15 -7.78
CA VAL A 146 -0.25 -16.40 -9.09
C VAL A 146 -0.57 -15.27 -10.07
N PRO A 147 0.29 -15.01 -11.07
CA PRO A 147 0.01 -14.01 -12.11
C PRO A 147 -1.22 -14.39 -12.94
N LYS A 148 -1.95 -13.42 -13.49
CA LYS A 148 -2.90 -13.68 -14.59
C LYS A 148 -2.11 -14.21 -15.80
N ALA A 149 -2.57 -15.32 -16.38
CA ALA A 149 -2.11 -15.80 -17.67
C ALA A 149 -2.56 -14.86 -18.80
#